data_AF-A0A2S7END6-F1
#
_entry.id   AF-A0A2S7END6-F1
#
_cell.length_a   1.000
_cell.length_b   1.000
_cell.length_c   1.000
_cell.angle_alpha   90.00
_cell.angle_beta   90.00
_cell.angle_gamma   90.00
#
_symmetry.space_group_name_H-M   'P 1'
#
loop_
_entity.id
_entity.type
_entity.pdbx_description
1 polymer ?
#
loop_
_entity_poly.entity_id
_entity_poly.type
_entity_poly.pdbx_seq_one_letter_code
_entity_poly.pdbx_strand_id
1 'polypeptide(L)' 'MLAEALGQTLIALALRAQLAQCAGHRECGASELAVAADTLLIYDVGVELANSRQWPSWQDGSEFKAIRAKSDAACR' A
#
# COMPACT_ATOMS: atom_id res chain seq x y z
N MET A 1 -3.07 -17.57 2.92
CA MET A 1 -2.35 -17.07 4.12
C MET A 1 -0.82 -17.16 3.98
N LEU A 2 -0.11 -18.25 4.35
CA LEU A 2 1.37 -18.24 4.34
C LEU A 2 2.00 -18.13 2.93
N ALA A 3 1.45 -18.80 1.92
CA ALA A 3 1.95 -18.70 0.55
C ALA A 3 1.73 -17.31 -0.10
N GLU A 4 0.64 -16.63 0.26
CA GLU A 4 0.35 -15.26 -0.20
C GLU A 4 1.24 -14.22 0.50
N ALA A 5 1.50 -14.40 1.79
CA ALA A 5 2.40 -13.53 2.55
C ALA A 5 3.83 -13.58 1.99
N LEU A 6 4.30 -14.76 1.56
CA LEU A 6 5.59 -14.91 0.89
C LEU A 6 5.62 -14.19 -0.47
N GLY A 7 4.55 -14.28 -1.26
CA GLY A 7 4.44 -13.57 -2.55
C GLY A 7 4.43 -12.04 -2.38
N GLN A 8 3.68 -11.54 -1.41
CA GLN A 8 3.65 -10.13 -1.02
C GLN A 8 5.04 -9.62 -0.62
N THR A 9 5.72 -10.32 0.28
CA THR A 9 7.05 -9.94 0.77
C THR A 9 8.10 -9.88 -0.36
N LEU A 10 8.03 -10.78 -1.33
CA LEU A 10 8.96 -10.82 -2.46
C LEU A 10 8.82 -9.61 -3.39
N ILE A 11 7.59 -9.16 -3.66
CA ILE A 11 7.33 -7.97 -4.51
C ILE A 11 7.91 -6.71 -3.84
N ALA A 12 7.66 -6.52 -2.54
CA ALA A 12 8.18 -5.39 -1.78
C ALA A 12 9.72 -5.41 -1.72
N LEU A 13 10.32 -6.58 -1.51
CA LEU A 13 11.77 -6.74 -1.46
C LEU A 13 12.42 -6.41 -2.82
N ALA A 14 11.85 -6.90 -3.92
CA ALA A 14 12.35 -6.64 -5.27
C ALA A 14 12.29 -5.14 -5.62
N LEU A 15 11.18 -4.48 -5.29
CA LEU A 15 11.01 -3.05 -5.58
C LEU A 15 11.92 -2.17 -4.70
N ARG A 16 12.12 -2.52 -3.42
CA ARG A 16 13.09 -1.86 -2.53
C ARG A 16 14.53 -2.05 -3.01
N ALA A 17 14.88 -3.25 -3.48
CA ALA A 17 16.19 -3.52 -4.06
C ALA A 17 16.43 -2.69 -5.34
N GLN A 18 15.41 -2.56 -6.20
CA GLN A 18 15.50 -1.73 -7.41
C GLN A 18 15.77 -0.25 -7.09
N LEU A 19 15.09 0.30 -6.08
CA LEU A 19 15.36 1.68 -5.61
C LEU A 19 16.79 1.85 -5.09
N ALA A 20 17.27 0.89 -4.28
CA ALA A 20 18.63 0.93 -3.74
C ALA A 20 19.69 0.82 -4.85
N GLN A 21 19.45 0.00 -5.88
CA GLN A 21 20.36 -0.18 -7.00
C GLN A 21 20.44 1.08 -7.88
N CYS A 22 19.31 1.78 -8.09
CA CYS A 22 19.27 3.02 -8.87
C CYS A 22 19.99 4.19 -8.20
N ALA A 23 20.06 4.25 -6.86
CA ALA A 23 20.73 5.34 -6.14
C ALA A 23 22.25 5.42 -6.43
N GLY A 24 22.85 4.36 -6.97
CA GLY A 24 24.29 4.29 -7.30
C GLY A 24 24.65 4.44 -8.78
N HIS A 25 23.68 4.44 -9.71
CA HIS A 25 23.93 4.45 -11.16
C HIS A 25 23.33 5.68 -11.85
N ARG A 26 24.11 6.34 -12.72
CA ARG A 26 23.71 7.56 -13.48
C ARG A 26 22.58 7.35 -14.51
N GLU A 27 21.98 6.16 -14.55
CA GLU A 27 21.09 5.71 -15.62
C GLU A 27 19.60 5.70 -15.23
N CYS A 28 19.27 5.76 -13.94
CA CYS A 28 17.87 5.89 -13.52
C CYS A 28 17.46 7.37 -13.58
N GLY A 29 16.46 7.68 -14.41
CA GLY A 29 15.83 8.99 -14.42
C GLY A 29 15.09 9.26 -13.11
N ALA A 30 14.94 10.54 -12.77
CA ALA A 30 14.27 10.97 -11.53
C ALA A 30 12.79 10.54 -11.48
N SER A 31 12.15 10.37 -12.64
CA SER A 31 10.75 9.95 -12.74
C SER A 31 10.59 8.47 -12.36
N GLU A 32 11.52 7.62 -12.74
CA GLU A 32 11.50 6.19 -12.48
C GLU A 32 11.68 5.89 -10.98
N LEU A 33 12.52 6.66 -10.30
CA LEU A 33 12.69 6.61 -8.85
C LEU A 33 11.42 7.05 -8.12
N ALA A 34 10.74 8.10 -8.60
CA ALA A 34 9.49 8.58 -8.02
C ALA A 34 8.38 7.51 -8.12
N VAL A 35 8.20 6.90 -9.29
CA VAL A 35 7.18 5.85 -9.48
C VAL A 35 7.45 4.63 -8.58
N ALA A 36 8.72 4.21 -8.45
CA ALA A 36 9.07 3.09 -7.59
C ALA A 36 8.87 3.41 -6.09
N ALA A 37 9.17 4.65 -5.66
CA ALA A 37 8.90 5.10 -4.31
C ALA A 37 7.39 5.18 -4.00
N ASP A 38 6.61 5.76 -4.92
CA ASP A 38 5.15 5.87 -4.79
C ASP A 38 4.48 4.49 -4.74
N THR A 39 4.98 3.54 -5.55
CA THR A 39 4.47 2.17 -5.58
C THR A 39 4.71 1.46 -4.25
N LEU A 40 5.88 1.64 -3.63
CA LEU A 40 6.13 1.08 -2.29
C LEU A 40 5.23 1.70 -1.22
N LEU A 41 5.04 3.02 -1.26
CA LEU A 41 4.18 3.69 -0.30
C LEU A 41 2.74 3.15 -0.36
N ILE A 42 2.17 3.03 -1.55
CA ILE A 42 0.81 2.51 -1.74
C ILE A 42 0.73 1.03 -1.35
N TYR A 43 1.76 0.25 -1.67
CA TYR A 43 1.84 -1.16 -1.31
C TYR A 43 1.81 -1.35 0.22
N ASP A 44 2.64 -0.60 0.95
CA ASP A 44 2.74 -0.73 2.41
C ASP A 44 1.40 -0.36 3.09
N VAL A 45 0.75 0.73 2.65
CA VAL A 45 -0.59 1.12 3.11
C VAL A 45 -1.63 0.05 2.80
N GLY A 46 -1.58 -0.53 1.59
CA GLY A 46 -2.52 -1.55 1.15
C GLY A 46 -2.42 -2.84 1.97
N VAL A 47 -1.19 -3.31 2.25
CA VAL A 47 -0.94 -4.50 3.07
C VAL A 47 -1.42 -4.28 4.51
N GLU A 48 -1.12 -3.14 5.09
CA GLU A 48 -1.58 -2.82 6.45
C GLU A 48 -3.12 -2.77 6.51
N LEU A 49 -3.76 -2.05 5.59
CA LEU A 49 -5.22 -1.91 5.55
C LEU A 49 -5.93 -3.24 5.33
N ALA A 50 -5.43 -4.07 4.40
CA ALA A 50 -6.04 -5.37 4.07
C ALA A 50 -6.00 -6.35 5.26
N ASN A 51 -4.99 -6.24 6.13
CA ASN A 51 -4.83 -7.08 7.31
C ASN A 51 -5.36 -6.43 8.60
N SER A 52 -5.84 -5.19 8.54
CA SER A 52 -6.33 -4.44 9.69
C SER A 52 -7.84 -4.60 9.88
N ARG A 53 -8.27 -4.56 11.13
CA ARG A 53 -9.68 -4.35 11.49
C ARG A 53 -10.03 -2.86 11.61
N GLN A 54 -9.04 -2.00 11.61
CA GLN A 54 -9.20 -0.55 11.70
C GLN A 54 -9.27 0.04 10.29
N TRP A 55 -10.49 0.11 9.77
CA TRP A 55 -10.75 0.75 8.48
C TRP A 55 -11.06 2.24 8.69
N PRO A 56 -10.52 3.15 7.86
CA PRO A 56 -10.74 4.58 8.00
C PRO A 56 -12.22 4.97 7.85
N SER A 57 -12.58 6.10 8.46
CA SER A 57 -13.90 6.73 8.30
C SER A 57 -13.89 7.74 7.15
N TRP A 58 -15.02 7.88 6.47
CA TRP A 58 -15.20 8.95 5.49
C TRP A 58 -15.48 10.29 6.16
N GLN A 59 -15.09 11.36 5.49
CA GLN A 59 -15.38 12.74 5.89
C GLN A 59 -16.89 13.03 5.90
N ASP A 60 -17.30 14.03 6.68
CA ASP A 60 -18.68 14.51 6.68
C ASP A 60 -19.11 15.03 5.30
N GLY A 61 -20.36 14.76 4.93
CA GLY A 61 -20.91 15.08 3.60
C GLY A 61 -20.52 14.09 2.49
N SER A 62 -19.60 13.14 2.74
CA SER A 62 -19.31 12.07 1.77
C SER A 62 -20.50 11.12 1.64
N GLU A 63 -20.91 10.86 0.40
CA GLU A 63 -21.97 9.90 0.06
C GLU A 63 -21.69 8.48 0.59
N PHE A 64 -20.42 8.14 0.84
CA PHE A 64 -19.99 6.82 1.30
C PHE A 64 -19.94 6.67 2.83
N LYS A 65 -20.06 7.77 3.59
CA LYS A 65 -19.95 7.73 5.07
C LYS A 65 -21.00 6.82 5.70
N ALA A 66 -22.25 6.93 5.26
CA ALA A 66 -23.35 6.12 5.77
C ALA A 66 -23.16 4.63 5.50
N ILE A 67 -22.62 4.27 4.33
CA ILE A 67 -22.32 2.87 3.96
C ILE A 67 -21.20 2.32 4.83
N ARG A 68 -20.10 3.06 4.99
CA ARG A 68 -18.96 2.65 5.83
C ARG A 68 -19.37 2.44 7.29
N ALA A 69 -20.21 3.30 7.85
CA ALA A 69 -20.71 3.16 9.22
C ALA A 69 -21.52 1.86 9.42
N LYS A 70 -22.33 1.46 8.43
CA LYS A 70 -23.06 0.19 8.45
C LYS A 70 -22.10 -1.01 8.42
N SER A 71 -21.09 -0.99 7.55
CA SER A 71 -20.07 -2.04 7.49
C SER A 71 -19.26 -2.14 8.79
N ASP A 72 -18.95 -1.00 9.41
CA ASP A 72 -18.25 -0.95 10.70
C ASP A 72 -19.07 -1.62 11.81
N ALA A 73 -20.35 -1.26 11.91
CA ALA A 73 -21.26 -1.82 12.91
C ALA A 73 -21.46 -3.34 12.75
N ALA A 74 -21.44 -3.84 11.50
CA ALA A 74 -21.58 -5.26 11.21
C ALA A 74 -20.30 -6.09 11.47
N CYS A 75 -19.13 -5.44 11.50
CA CYS A 75 -17.83 -6.08 11.69
C CYS A 75 -17.37 -6.10 13.16
N ARG A 76 -18.19 -5.56 14.08
CA ARG A 76 -17.99 -5.62 15.54
C ARG A 76 -18.55 -6.91 16.11
#